data_AF-A0A7Y2WXU0-F1
#
_entry.id   AF-A0A7Y2WXU0-F1
#
_cell.length_a   1.000
_cell.length_b   1.000
_cell.length_c   1.000
_cell.angle_alpha   90.00
_cell.angle_beta   90.00
_cell.angle_gamma   90.00
#
_symmetry.space_group_name_H-M   'P 1'
#
loop_
_entity.id
_entity.type
_entity.pdbx_description
1 polymer ?
#
loop_
_entity_poly.entity_id
_entity_poly.type
_entity_poly.pdbx_seq_one_letter_code
_entity_poly.pdbx_strand_id
1 'polypeptide(L)'
;MAGTTIPEWPLPDTGIMRSERRHPLQFPQLGLLIALAIDEGRPDDVLRWYDQRSPSRPSGINDDMVADAVAQAYPERAATIWQQLAEARIAQTSPATYLEAAVFLRKLRRLRARQGRVPAWCEYVVRLRETNRRKRRLVETLDALLREAK
;
A
#
# COMPACT_ATOMS: atom_id res chain seq x y z
N MET A 1 -36.04 37.11 -13.42
CA MET A 1 -35.44 36.06 -14.27
C MET A 1 -34.18 36.66 -14.90
N ALA A 2 -33.04 36.66 -14.22
CA ALA A 2 -31.79 37.16 -14.80
C ALA A 2 -31.08 35.97 -15.47
N GLY A 3 -31.09 35.94 -16.80
CA GLY A 3 -30.37 34.94 -17.58
C GLY A 3 -28.88 35.24 -17.54
N THR A 4 -28.06 34.29 -17.09
CA THR A 4 -26.61 34.40 -17.16
C THR A 4 -26.19 34.32 -18.63
N THR A 5 -25.90 35.47 -19.24
CA THR A 5 -25.29 35.57 -20.58
C THR A 5 -23.85 35.07 -20.51
N ILE A 6 -23.57 33.93 -21.12
CA ILE A 6 -22.22 33.40 -21.28
C ILE A 6 -21.49 34.30 -22.29
N PRO A 7 -20.31 34.87 -21.96
CA PRO A 7 -19.59 35.75 -22.88
C PRO A 7 -19.09 35.00 -24.13
N GLU A 8 -19.08 35.71 -25.26
CA GLU A 8 -18.64 35.19 -26.55
C GLU A 8 -17.11 34.97 -26.55
N TRP A 9 -16.65 33.92 -27.24
CA TRP A 9 -15.25 33.51 -27.24
C TRP A 9 -14.37 34.46 -28.07
N PRO A 10 -13.14 34.79 -27.64
CA PRO A 10 -12.46 34.30 -26.44
C PRO A 10 -12.98 34.95 -25.16
N LEU A 11 -12.96 34.17 -24.07
CA LEU A 11 -13.38 34.65 -22.75
C LEU A 11 -12.59 35.90 -22.35
N PRO A 12 -13.23 36.87 -21.67
CA PRO A 12 -12.56 38.08 -21.19
C PRO A 12 -11.46 37.73 -20.18
N ASP A 13 -10.46 38.60 -20.07
CA ASP A 13 -9.41 38.44 -19.07
C ASP A 13 -10.01 38.39 -17.67
N THR A 14 -9.72 37.31 -16.95
CA THR A 14 -10.28 37.03 -15.63
C THR A 14 -9.63 37.88 -14.53
N GLY A 15 -8.51 38.56 -14.79
CA GLY A 15 -7.74 39.29 -13.78
C GLY A 15 -7.13 38.41 -12.69
N ILE A 16 -7.29 37.09 -12.79
CA ILE A 16 -6.72 36.11 -11.87
C ILE A 16 -5.26 35.91 -12.26
N MET A 17 -4.36 36.29 -11.36
CA MET A 17 -2.93 36.03 -11.47
C MET A 17 -2.70 34.53 -11.69
N ARG A 18 -2.16 34.16 -12.85
CA ARG A 18 -1.73 32.78 -13.10
C ARG A 18 -0.64 32.43 -12.11
N SER A 19 -0.83 31.36 -11.35
CA SER A 19 0.20 30.92 -10.42
C SER A 19 1.49 30.57 -11.18
N GLU A 20 2.60 31.19 -10.79
CA GLU A 20 3.92 30.98 -11.42
C GLU A 20 4.46 29.56 -11.17
N ARG A 21 4.03 28.94 -10.07
CA ARG A 21 4.43 27.59 -9.69
C ARG A 21 3.47 26.56 -10.25
N ARG A 22 3.66 26.21 -11.51
CA ARG A 22 3.18 24.92 -12.01
C ARG A 22 4.08 23.85 -11.43
N HIS A 23 3.65 23.19 -10.35
CA HIS A 23 4.22 21.88 -10.04
C HIS A 23 3.98 21.01 -11.29
N PRO A 24 5.04 20.54 -11.98
CA PRO A 24 4.84 19.74 -13.17
C PRO A 24 4.11 18.47 -12.74
N LEU A 25 2.85 18.36 -13.12
CA LEU A 25 2.09 17.12 -12.96
C LEU A 25 2.81 16.07 -13.80
N GLN A 26 3.44 15.10 -13.13
CA GLN A 26 4.02 13.95 -13.83
C GLN A 26 2.89 13.01 -14.22
N PHE A 27 2.72 12.80 -15.52
CA PHE A 27 1.78 11.82 -16.04
C PHE A 27 2.51 10.52 -16.40
N PRO A 28 1.88 9.36 -16.22
CA PRO A 28 0.58 9.14 -15.61
C PRO A 28 0.58 9.34 -14.09
N GLN A 29 -0.52 9.87 -13.55
CA GLN A 29 -0.73 10.02 -12.10
C GLN A 29 -1.12 8.67 -11.49
N LEU A 30 -0.15 7.77 -11.35
CA LEU A 30 -0.39 6.38 -10.92
C LEU A 30 -1.16 6.28 -9.59
N GLY A 31 -0.86 7.13 -8.62
CA GLY A 31 -1.57 7.15 -7.34
C GLY A 31 -3.07 7.43 -7.49
N LEU A 32 -3.45 8.37 -8.37
CA LEU A 32 -4.85 8.69 -8.65
C LEU A 32 -5.53 7.54 -9.42
N LEU A 33 -4.85 6.97 -10.42
CA LEU A 33 -5.39 5.85 -11.20
C LEU A 33 -5.64 4.61 -10.33
N ILE A 34 -4.75 4.35 -9.37
CA ILE A 34 -4.93 3.29 -8.37
C ILE A 34 -6.12 3.62 -7.47
N ALA A 35 -6.20 4.84 -6.93
CA ALA A 35 -7.29 5.25 -6.05
C ALA A 35 -8.67 5.11 -6.73
N LEU A 36 -8.77 5.56 -7.99
CA LEU A 36 -9.99 5.39 -8.80
C LEU A 36 -10.31 3.92 -9.04
N ALA A 37 -9.32 3.08 -9.38
CA ALA A 37 -9.54 1.65 -9.57
C ALA A 37 -9.99 0.93 -8.27
N ILE A 38 -9.53 1.38 -7.11
CA ILE A 38 -9.99 0.89 -5.81
C ILE A 38 -11.45 1.29 -5.57
N ASP A 39 -11.80 2.55 -5.82
CA ASP A 39 -13.17 3.07 -5.66
C ASP A 39 -14.16 2.37 -6.62
N GLU A 40 -13.73 2.11 -7.86
CA GLU A 40 -14.49 1.35 -8.85
C GLU A 40 -14.55 -0.16 -8.56
N GLY A 41 -13.82 -0.66 -7.56
CA GLY A 41 -13.79 -2.09 -7.21
C GLY A 41 -13.15 -2.97 -8.28
N ARG A 42 -12.13 -2.46 -8.99
CA ARG A 42 -11.47 -3.12 -10.14
C ARG A 42 -10.05 -3.59 -9.77
N PRO A 43 -9.91 -4.77 -9.13
CA PRO A 43 -8.61 -5.24 -8.62
C PRO A 43 -7.57 -5.49 -9.72
N ASP A 44 -8.00 -5.83 -10.93
CA ASP A 44 -7.11 -5.98 -12.10
C ASP A 44 -6.43 -4.67 -12.47
N ASP A 45 -7.19 -3.58 -12.53
CA ASP A 45 -6.68 -2.25 -12.86
C ASP A 45 -5.76 -1.73 -11.75
N VAL A 46 -6.08 -2.02 -10.49
CA VAL A 46 -5.20 -1.71 -9.35
C VAL A 46 -3.82 -2.34 -9.55
N LEU A 47 -3.76 -3.64 -9.85
CA LEU A 47 -2.48 -4.33 -10.09
C LEU A 47 -1.77 -3.81 -11.34
N ARG A 48 -2.51 -3.59 -12.43
CA ARG A 48 -1.95 -3.04 -13.68
C ARG A 48 -1.23 -1.72 -13.44
N TRP A 49 -1.86 -0.78 -12.74
CA TRP A 49 -1.25 0.53 -12.46
C TRP A 49 -0.14 0.43 -11.41
N TYR A 50 -0.30 -0.45 -10.43
CA TYR A 50 0.72 -0.70 -9.41
C TYR A 50 2.01 -1.27 -10.00
N ASP A 51 1.91 -2.19 -10.96
CA ASP A 51 3.06 -2.83 -11.62
C ASP A 51 3.77 -1.90 -12.61
N GLN A 52 3.11 -0.83 -13.07
CA GLN A 52 3.73 0.21 -13.91
C GLN A 52 4.62 1.18 -13.12
N ARG A 53 4.62 1.13 -11.78
CA ARG A 53 5.48 2.00 -10.98
C ARG A 53 6.94 1.69 -11.24
N SER A 54 7.75 2.72 -11.42
CA SER A 54 9.20 2.53 -11.50
C SER A 54 9.74 2.18 -10.11
N PRO A 55 10.52 1.09 -9.95
CA PRO A 55 11.15 0.76 -8.67
C PRO A 55 12.20 1.82 -8.27
N SER A 56 12.72 2.60 -9.23
CA SER A 56 13.73 3.64 -8.98
C SER A 56 13.16 4.97 -8.49
N ARG A 57 11.84 5.16 -8.49
CA ARG A 57 11.22 6.42 -8.05
C ARG A 57 10.23 6.18 -6.91
N PRO A 58 10.31 6.93 -5.81
CA PRO A 58 9.28 6.91 -4.77
C PRO A 58 7.96 7.30 -5.43
N SER A 59 7.02 6.37 -5.48
CA SER A 59 5.76 6.56 -6.22
C SER A 59 4.66 7.19 -5.38
N GLY A 60 4.89 7.47 -4.09
CA GLY A 60 3.88 8.02 -3.18
C GLY A 60 2.64 7.14 -3.00
N ILE A 61 2.67 5.93 -3.58
CA ILE A 61 1.60 4.94 -3.52
C ILE A 61 1.61 4.31 -2.13
N ASN A 62 0.42 4.10 -1.57
CA ASN A 62 0.26 3.36 -0.34
C ASN A 62 0.09 1.87 -0.64
N ASP A 63 1.20 1.14 -0.60
CA ASP A 63 1.24 -0.30 -0.87
C ASP A 63 0.28 -1.11 0.02
N ASP A 64 0.02 -0.66 1.26
CA ASP A 64 -0.93 -1.35 2.17
C ASP A 64 -2.36 -1.25 1.66
N MET A 65 -2.76 -0.08 1.16
CA MET A 65 -4.08 0.15 0.56
C MET A 65 -4.27 -0.69 -0.71
N VAL A 66 -3.22 -0.78 -1.54
CA VAL A 66 -3.20 -1.66 -2.73
C VAL A 66 -3.40 -3.11 -2.32
N ALA A 67 -2.67 -3.58 -1.31
CA ALA A 67 -2.76 -4.95 -0.83
C ALA A 67 -4.16 -5.27 -0.26
N ASP A 68 -4.76 -4.36 0.52
CA ASP A 68 -6.13 -4.51 1.04
C ASP A 68 -7.15 -4.62 -0.10
N ALA A 69 -7.04 -3.77 -1.13
CA ALA A 69 -7.97 -3.75 -2.26
C ALA A 69 -7.90 -5.02 -3.11
N VAL A 70 -6.71 -5.60 -3.30
CA VAL A 70 -6.52 -6.80 -4.12
C VAL A 70 -6.62 -8.11 -3.33
N ALA A 71 -6.68 -8.06 -1.99
CA ALA A 71 -6.64 -9.23 -1.12
C ALA A 71 -7.74 -10.27 -1.40
N GLN A 72 -8.92 -9.83 -1.84
CA GLN A 72 -10.03 -10.74 -2.12
C GLN A 72 -9.86 -11.47 -3.47
N ALA A 73 -9.52 -10.74 -4.53
CA ALA A 73 -9.37 -11.30 -5.88
C ALA A 73 -8.01 -11.99 -6.08
N TYR A 74 -6.95 -11.41 -5.52
CA TYR A 74 -5.56 -11.83 -5.72
C TYR A 74 -4.84 -12.01 -4.37
N PRO A 75 -5.23 -13.01 -3.56
CA PRO A 75 -4.69 -13.19 -2.21
C PRO A 75 -3.17 -13.43 -2.20
N GLU A 76 -2.62 -14.14 -3.19
CA GLU A 76 -1.17 -14.35 -3.25
C GLU A 76 -0.41 -13.05 -3.54
N ARG A 77 -0.96 -12.16 -4.38
CA ARG A 77 -0.32 -10.85 -4.66
C ARG A 77 -0.38 -9.94 -3.43
N ALA A 78 -1.53 -9.86 -2.76
CA ALA A 78 -1.65 -9.10 -1.51
C ALA A 78 -0.68 -9.63 -0.44
N ALA A 79 -0.55 -10.96 -0.33
CA ALA A 79 0.40 -11.59 0.58
C ALA A 79 1.84 -11.15 0.30
N THR A 80 2.28 -11.15 -0.96
CA THR A 80 3.61 -10.70 -1.33
C THR A 80 3.84 -9.23 -0.98
N ILE A 81 2.87 -8.35 -1.22
CA ILE A 81 2.99 -6.92 -0.90
C ILE A 81 3.15 -6.73 0.62
N TRP A 82 2.32 -7.38 1.44
CA TRP A 82 2.45 -7.29 2.90
C TRP A 82 3.76 -7.90 3.42
N GLN A 83 4.27 -8.97 2.80
CA GLN A 83 5.58 -9.52 3.14
C GLN A 83 6.70 -8.51 2.86
N GLN A 84 6.70 -7.89 1.68
CA GLN A 84 7.67 -6.86 1.30
C GLN A 84 7.62 -5.67 2.26
N LEU A 85 6.42 -5.21 2.63
CA LEU A 85 6.23 -4.14 3.61
C LEU A 85 6.77 -4.51 4.99
N ALA A 86 6.46 -5.72 5.48
CA ALA A 86 6.96 -6.19 6.76
C ALA A 86 8.50 -6.28 6.78
N GLU A 87 9.11 -6.83 5.73
CA GLU A 87 10.56 -6.95 5.60
C GLU A 87 11.24 -5.58 5.49
N ALA A 88 10.67 -4.64 4.72
CA ALA A 88 11.17 -3.28 4.62
C ALA A 88 11.14 -2.55 5.98
N ARG A 89 10.08 -2.75 6.78
CA ARG A 89 9.98 -2.19 8.14
C ARG A 89 10.94 -2.86 9.13
N ILE A 90 11.18 -4.16 8.99
CA ILE A 90 12.19 -4.89 9.78
C ILE A 90 13.60 -4.39 9.46
N ALA A 91 13.89 -4.08 8.19
CA ALA A 91 15.18 -3.55 7.75
C ALA A 91 15.48 -2.16 8.34
N GLN A 92 14.46 -1.33 8.58
CA GLN A 92 14.60 0.00 9.22
C GLN A 92 15.07 -0.07 10.69
N THR A 93 15.09 -1.26 11.30
CA THR A 93 15.75 -1.57 12.59
C THR A 93 15.31 -0.69 13.78
N SER A 94 14.11 -0.12 13.74
CA SER A 94 13.57 0.70 14.83
C SER A 94 12.44 -0.02 15.59
N PRO A 95 12.23 0.26 16.89
CA PRO A 95 11.15 -0.36 17.65
C PRO A 95 9.76 -0.06 17.08
N ALA A 96 9.53 1.17 16.60
CA ALA A 96 8.26 1.58 16.00
C ALA A 96 8.00 0.81 14.69
N THR A 97 9.04 0.63 13.85
CA THR A 97 8.89 -0.09 12.59
C THR A 97 8.66 -1.60 12.80
N TYR A 98 9.12 -2.19 13.91
CA TYR A 98 8.76 -3.58 14.23
C TYR A 98 7.27 -3.75 14.55
N LEU A 99 6.66 -2.77 15.23
CA LEU A 99 5.22 -2.77 15.47
C LEU A 99 4.43 -2.62 14.17
N GLU A 100 4.88 -1.74 13.26
CA GLU A 100 4.29 -1.62 11.93
C GLU A 100 4.42 -2.92 11.12
N ALA A 101 5.59 -3.58 11.15
CA ALA A 101 5.78 -4.88 10.52
C ALA A 101 4.78 -5.92 11.06
N ALA A 102 4.54 -5.92 12.38
CA ALA A 102 3.56 -6.81 13.00
C ALA A 102 2.13 -6.57 12.52
N VAL A 103 1.74 -5.33 12.20
CA VAL A 103 0.43 -5.02 11.60
C VAL A 103 0.26 -5.74 10.27
N PHE A 104 1.26 -5.67 9.38
CA PHE A 104 1.22 -6.36 8.08
C PHE A 104 1.22 -7.89 8.24
N LEU A 105 2.01 -8.42 9.18
CA LEU A 105 2.03 -9.86 9.48
C LEU A 105 0.67 -10.35 10.01
N ARG A 106 -0.06 -9.54 10.79
CA ARG A 106 -1.44 -9.87 11.21
C ARG A 106 -2.41 -9.88 10.04
N LYS A 107 -2.31 -8.93 9.09
CA LYS A 107 -3.13 -8.95 7.86
C LYS A 107 -2.85 -10.20 7.04
N LEU A 108 -1.58 -10.55 6.85
CA LEU A 108 -1.17 -11.79 6.19
C LEU A 108 -1.74 -13.04 6.89
N ARG A 109 -1.74 -13.09 8.23
CA ARG A 109 -2.36 -14.18 8.99
C ARG A 109 -3.84 -14.32 8.68
N ARG A 110 -4.58 -13.21 8.72
CA ARG A 110 -6.03 -13.21 8.42
C ARG A 110 -6.32 -13.73 7.03
N LEU A 111 -5.51 -13.32 6.04
CA LEU A 111 -5.62 -13.81 4.67
C LEU A 111 -5.36 -15.31 4.57
N ARG A 112 -4.26 -15.79 5.16
CA ARG A 112 -3.89 -17.21 5.16
C ARG A 112 -4.87 -18.07 5.96
N ALA A 113 -5.46 -17.54 7.03
CA ALA A 113 -6.50 -18.21 7.80
C ALA A 113 -7.76 -18.47 6.97
N ARG A 114 -8.20 -17.50 6.16
CA ARG A 114 -9.32 -17.69 5.21
C ARG A 114 -9.05 -18.80 4.19
N GLN A 115 -7.79 -19.04 3.86
CA GLN A 115 -7.35 -20.11 2.96
C GLN A 115 -7.06 -21.44 3.66
N GLY A 116 -7.21 -21.54 4.99
CA GLY A 116 -6.80 -22.71 5.76
C GLY A 116 -5.28 -22.93 5.85
N ARG A 117 -4.48 -21.92 5.47
CA ARG A 117 -3.01 -21.97 5.39
C ARG A 117 -2.31 -21.30 6.57
N VAL A 118 -2.90 -21.37 7.76
CA VAL A 118 -2.27 -20.85 8.99
C VAL A 118 -0.91 -21.49 9.27
N PRO A 119 -0.68 -22.81 9.07
CA PRO A 119 0.62 -23.43 9.30
C PRO A 119 1.75 -22.78 8.47
N ALA A 120 1.49 -22.48 7.19
CA ALA A 120 2.45 -21.82 6.31
C ALA A 120 2.81 -20.40 6.79
N TRP A 121 1.86 -19.69 7.41
CA TRP A 121 2.13 -18.39 8.04
C TRP A 121 3.01 -18.56 9.29
N CYS A 122 2.75 -19.56 10.13
CA CYS A 122 3.59 -19.86 11.30
C CYS A 122 5.03 -20.19 10.89
N GLU A 123 5.23 -21.05 9.88
CA GLU A 123 6.55 -21.36 9.33
C GLU A 123 7.29 -20.13 8.84
N TYR A 124 6.60 -19.20 8.17
CA TYR A 124 7.18 -17.94 7.72
C TYR A 124 7.62 -17.07 8.89
N VAL A 125 6.80 -16.92 9.94
CA VAL A 125 7.15 -16.12 11.13
C VAL A 125 8.30 -16.74 11.92
N VAL A 126 8.34 -18.07 12.04
CA VAL A 126 9.46 -18.79 12.67
C VAL A 126 10.76 -18.56 11.90
N ARG A 127 10.72 -18.64 10.57
CA ARG A 127 11.89 -18.35 9.72
C ARG A 127 12.37 -16.92 9.91
N LEU A 128 11.47 -15.94 9.90
CA LEU A 128 11.79 -14.53 10.16
C LEU A 128 12.47 -14.32 11.52
N ARG A 129 11.99 -15.03 12.55
CA ARG A 129 12.56 -15.02 13.90
C ARG A 129 13.98 -15.57 13.92
N GLU A 130 14.23 -16.69 13.25
CA GLU A 130 15.56 -17.30 13.16
C GLU A 130 16.56 -16.40 12.44
N THR A 131 16.18 -15.85 11.29
CA THR A 131 17.01 -14.90 10.53
C THR A 131 17.35 -13.66 11.36
N ASN A 132 16.40 -13.18 12.17
CA ASN A 132 16.55 -11.96 12.96
C ASN A 132 16.83 -12.19 14.46
N ARG A 133 17.35 -13.36 14.85
CA ARG A 133 17.54 -13.76 16.26
C ARG A 133 18.30 -12.77 17.15
N ARG A 134 19.13 -11.91 16.55
CA ARG A 134 19.92 -10.88 17.26
C ARG A 134 19.10 -9.64 17.63
N LYS A 135 17.95 -9.40 16.98
CA LYS A 135 17.08 -8.24 17.19
C LYS A 135 16.03 -8.56 18.27
N ARG A 136 16.41 -8.49 19.56
CA ARG A 136 15.56 -8.92 20.71
C ARG A 136 14.13 -8.38 20.67
N ARG A 137 13.94 -7.07 20.47
CA ARG A 137 12.60 -6.45 20.40
C ARG A 137 11.74 -6.96 19.24
N LEU A 138 12.36 -7.27 18.09
CA LEU A 138 11.66 -7.86 16.97
C LEU A 138 11.26 -9.30 17.30
N VAL A 139 12.16 -10.09 17.88
CA VAL A 139 11.86 -11.46 18.32
C VAL A 139 10.69 -11.49 19.32
N GLU A 140 10.68 -10.60 20.31
CA GLU A 140 9.56 -10.46 21.26
C GLU A 140 8.24 -10.17 20.54
N THR A 141 8.27 -9.28 19.55
CA THR A 141 7.09 -8.94 18.73
C THR A 141 6.61 -10.14 17.91
N LEU A 142 7.52 -10.88 17.27
CA LEU A 142 7.20 -12.09 16.51
C LEU A 142 6.69 -13.23 17.42
N ASP A 143 7.27 -13.38 18.61
CA ASP A 143 6.83 -14.37 19.60
C ASP A 143 5.42 -14.06 20.11
N ALA A 144 5.08 -12.78 20.30
CA ALA A 144 3.72 -12.36 20.62
C ALA A 144 2.74 -12.72 19.49
N LEU A 145 3.11 -12.51 18.22
CA LEU A 145 2.29 -12.90 17.07
C LEU A 145 2.06 -14.41 17.00
N LEU A 146 3.08 -15.23 17.28
CA LEU A 146 2.95 -16.69 17.29
C LEU A 146 2.02 -17.17 18.42
N ARG A 147 2.02 -16.50 19.57
CA ARG A 147 1.09 -16.81 20.68
C ARG A 147 -0.35 -16.45 20.33
N GLU A 148 -0.58 -15.34 19.63
CA GLU A 148 -1.92 -14.93 19.13
C GLU A 148 -2.50 -15.90 18.08
N ALA A 149 -1.66 -16.77 17.49
CA ALA A 149 -2.05 -17.70 16.43
C ALA A 149 -2.33 -19.12 16.93
N LYS A 150 -2.06 -19.40 18.21
CA LYS A 150 -2.31 -20.68 18.87
C LYS A 150 -3.69 -20.69 19.52
#